data_AF-A0A7V9IEL2-F1
#
_entry.id   AF-A0A7V9IEL2-F1
#
_cell.length_a   1.000
_cell.length_b   1.000
_cell.length_c   1.000
_cell.angle_alpha   90.00
_cell.angle_beta   90.00
_cell.angle_gamma   90.00
#
_symmetry.space_group_name_H-M   'P 1'
#
loop_
_entity.id
_entity.type
_entity.pdbx_description
1 polymer ?
#
loop_
_entity_poly.entity_id
_entity_poly.type
_entity_poly.pdbx_seq_one_letter_code
_entity_poly.pdbx_strand_id
1 'polypeptide(L)'
;MSGFISSNDEACPRADIAAYLDAELEPADEIALESHLAGCSVCATELNAQKQFLSDLNLSLADDIVMPADFTRAVVVNAESRVAGVRAGRELKIATAICVVLGLFAVAAVGPNAGMLEWMTRAAEAVMAVVLAFGHLVFNIAFGTIVIMRSIISGATSDGPAPVVGLTVIAIMIVAAAAGFRQKLLAKAEG
;
A
#
# COMPACT_ATOMS: atom_id res chain seq x y z
N MET A 1 15.69 -67.80 -11.03
CA MET A 1 16.29 -66.65 -11.72
C MET A 1 16.56 -65.60 -10.66
N SER A 2 17.76 -65.69 -10.11
CA SER A 2 18.35 -64.80 -9.12
C SER A 2 19.13 -63.70 -9.84
N GLY A 3 19.02 -62.46 -9.36
CA GLY A 3 20.02 -61.42 -9.65
C GLY A 3 19.42 -60.04 -9.84
N PHE A 4 19.43 -59.23 -8.77
CA PHE A 4 20.28 -58.04 -8.59
C PHE A 4 19.58 -57.07 -7.61
N ILE A 5 19.66 -57.34 -6.31
CA ILE A 5 19.49 -56.29 -5.29
C ILE A 5 20.91 -55.86 -4.96
N SER A 6 21.40 -54.87 -5.69
CA SER A 6 22.69 -54.25 -5.44
C SER A 6 22.52 -53.28 -4.28
N SER A 7 23.31 -53.50 -3.24
CA SER A 7 23.49 -52.67 -2.05
C SER A 7 23.79 -51.21 -2.41
N ASN A 8 22.79 -50.33 -2.31
CA ASN A 8 22.91 -48.89 -2.08
C ASN A 8 21.60 -48.36 -1.44
N ASP A 9 21.12 -49.06 -0.41
CA ASP A 9 19.93 -48.74 0.40
C ASP A 9 20.18 -47.62 1.46
N GLU A 10 21.37 -47.00 1.47
CA GLU A 10 21.68 -45.83 2.30
C GLU A 10 21.64 -44.55 1.44
N ALA A 11 20.64 -43.68 1.44
CA ALA A 11 19.32 -43.68 2.03
C ALA A 11 18.46 -42.91 1.02
N CYS A 12 17.53 -43.57 0.34
CA CYS A 12 16.63 -42.87 -0.59
C CYS A 12 15.74 -41.90 0.21
N PRO A 13 15.83 -40.58 -0.01
CA PRO A 13 15.15 -39.60 0.82
C PRO A 13 13.67 -39.47 0.43
N ARG A 14 12.87 -40.49 0.78
CA ARG A 14 11.45 -40.54 0.40
C ARG A 14 10.62 -39.40 0.98
N ALA A 15 10.97 -38.92 2.17
CA ALA A 15 10.32 -37.76 2.78
C ALA A 15 10.53 -36.49 1.93
N ASP A 16 11.72 -36.34 1.36
CA ASP A 16 12.10 -35.16 0.59
C ASP A 16 11.42 -35.15 -0.78
N ILE A 17 11.05 -36.32 -1.34
CA ILE A 17 10.27 -36.41 -2.59
C ILE A 17 8.88 -35.77 -2.43
N ALA A 18 8.20 -36.02 -1.31
CA ALA A 18 6.88 -35.43 -1.04
C ALA A 18 6.99 -33.92 -0.81
N ALA A 19 7.95 -33.49 0.04
CA ALA A 19 8.17 -32.08 0.30
C ALA A 19 8.66 -31.31 -0.94
N TYR A 20 9.33 -31.97 -1.89
CA TYR A 20 9.67 -31.40 -3.20
C TYR A 20 8.42 -31.16 -4.07
N LEU A 21 7.44 -32.07 -4.04
CA LEU A 21 6.18 -31.89 -4.78
C LEU A 21 5.30 -30.77 -4.21
N ASP A 22 5.33 -30.58 -2.89
CA ASP A 22 4.59 -29.52 -2.21
C ASP A 22 5.33 -28.17 -2.22
N ALA A 23 6.54 -28.11 -2.81
CA ALA A 23 7.43 -26.94 -2.83
C ALA A 23 7.81 -26.42 -1.43
N GLU A 24 7.97 -27.34 -0.48
CA GLU A 24 8.36 -27.05 0.91
C GLU A 24 9.86 -27.28 1.18
N LEU A 25 10.61 -27.79 0.20
CA LEU A 25 12.06 -27.99 0.33
C LEU A 25 12.83 -26.66 0.31
N GLU A 26 13.89 -26.55 1.11
CA GLU A 26 14.83 -25.45 0.99
C GLU A 26 15.65 -25.57 -0.31
N PRO A 27 16.11 -24.45 -0.91
CA PRO A 27 16.80 -24.48 -2.20
C PRO A 27 18.07 -25.35 -2.22
N ALA A 28 18.76 -25.49 -1.09
CA ALA A 28 19.95 -26.33 -0.98
C ALA A 28 19.62 -27.83 -1.04
N ASP A 29 18.53 -28.24 -0.39
CA ASP A 29 18.07 -29.62 -0.38
C ASP A 29 17.43 -29.99 -1.71
N GLU A 30 16.81 -29.02 -2.40
CA GLU A 30 16.22 -29.21 -3.72
C GLU A 30 17.29 -29.65 -4.74
N ILE A 31 18.41 -28.92 -4.79
CA ILE A 31 19.54 -29.25 -5.66
C ILE A 31 20.13 -30.62 -5.30
N ALA A 32 20.22 -30.95 -4.01
CA ALA A 32 20.73 -32.24 -3.56
C ALA A 32 19.80 -33.38 -4.02
N LEU A 33 18.49 -33.21 -3.88
CA LEU A 33 17.49 -34.18 -4.32
C LEU A 33 17.49 -34.33 -5.85
N GLU A 34 17.55 -33.24 -6.61
CA GLU A 34 17.63 -33.29 -8.08
C GLU A 34 18.88 -34.03 -8.55
N SER A 35 20.02 -33.79 -7.90
CA SER A 35 21.26 -34.52 -8.18
C SER A 35 21.13 -36.03 -7.90
N HIS A 36 20.41 -36.40 -6.84
CA HIS A 36 20.13 -37.79 -6.51
C HIS A 36 19.17 -38.43 -7.53
N LEU A 37 18.10 -37.73 -7.93
CA LEU A 37 17.12 -38.19 -8.91
C LEU A 37 17.75 -38.45 -10.29
N ALA A 38 18.78 -37.70 -10.67
CA ALA A 38 19.52 -37.94 -11.90
C ALA A 38 20.30 -39.27 -11.90
N GLY A 39 20.69 -39.76 -10.71
CA GLY A 39 21.47 -41.00 -10.55
C GLY A 39 20.68 -42.20 -10.04
N CYS A 40 19.51 -41.98 -9.44
CA CYS A 40 18.70 -43.02 -8.80
C CYS A 40 17.38 -43.24 -9.55
N SER A 41 17.31 -44.34 -10.32
CA SER A 41 16.11 -44.71 -11.07
C SER A 41 14.91 -45.02 -10.17
N VAL A 42 15.14 -45.54 -8.96
CA VAL A 42 14.07 -45.87 -7.99
C VAL A 42 13.34 -44.60 -7.55
N CYS A 43 14.07 -43.61 -7.04
CA CYS A 43 13.51 -42.32 -6.63
C CYS A 43 12.85 -41.57 -7.80
N ALA A 44 13.45 -41.64 -9.00
CA ALA A 44 12.84 -41.04 -10.19
C ALA A 44 11.50 -41.70 -10.57
N THR A 45 11.41 -43.04 -10.47
CA THR A 45 10.14 -43.75 -10.70
C THR A 45 9.10 -43.43 -9.63
N GLU A 46 9.51 -43.30 -8.37
CA GLU A 46 8.63 -42.91 -7.26
C GLU A 46 8.07 -41.49 -7.45
N LEU A 47 8.94 -40.51 -7.77
CA LEU A 47 8.52 -39.14 -8.07
C LEU A 47 7.52 -39.09 -9.24
N ASN A 48 7.78 -39.83 -10.32
CA ASN A 48 6.89 -39.87 -11.47
C ASN A 48 5.53 -40.50 -11.13
N ALA A 49 5.51 -41.56 -10.31
CA ALA A 49 4.27 -42.18 -9.86
C ALA A 49 3.42 -41.21 -9.01
N GLN A 50 4.05 -40.45 -8.11
CA GLN A 50 3.36 -39.42 -7.31
C GLN A 50 2.85 -38.26 -8.17
N LYS A 51 3.64 -37.78 -9.15
CA LYS A 51 3.19 -36.77 -10.13
C LYS A 51 2.00 -37.24 -10.95
N GLN A 52 2.02 -38.49 -11.40
CA GLN A 52 0.91 -39.08 -12.15
C GLN A 52 -0.34 -39.16 -11.28
N PHE A 53 -0.22 -39.61 -10.03
CA PHE A 53 -1.34 -39.63 -9.08
C PHE A 53 -1.94 -38.23 -8.85
N LEU A 54 -1.12 -37.20 -8.63
CA LEU A 54 -1.59 -35.82 -8.48
C LEU A 54 -2.28 -35.29 -9.74
N SER A 55 -1.75 -35.63 -10.92
CA SER A 55 -2.36 -35.28 -12.20
C SER A 55 -3.74 -35.93 -12.38
N ASP A 56 -3.85 -37.22 -12.06
CA ASP A 56 -5.11 -37.98 -12.16
C ASP A 56 -6.13 -37.45 -11.15
N LEU A 57 -5.68 -37.11 -9.93
CA LEU A 57 -6.52 -36.48 -8.92
C LEU A 57 -7.04 -35.12 -9.41
N ASN A 58 -6.16 -34.29 -10.00
CA ASN A 58 -6.54 -32.99 -10.53
C ASN A 58 -7.54 -33.10 -11.69
N LEU A 59 -7.37 -34.07 -12.59
CA LEU A 59 -8.33 -34.38 -13.66
C LEU A 59 -9.69 -34.82 -13.11
N SER A 60 -9.69 -35.69 -12.10
CA SER A 60 -10.91 -36.15 -11.43
C SER A 60 -11.66 -35.01 -10.74
N LEU A 61 -10.94 -34.12 -10.04
CA LEU A 61 -11.54 -32.96 -9.37
C LEU A 61 -12.01 -31.87 -10.35
N ALA A 62 -11.36 -31.76 -11.51
CA ALA A 62 -11.70 -30.72 -12.49
C ALA A 62 -13.08 -30.94 -13.12
N ASP A 63 -13.57 -32.18 -13.23
CA ASP A 63 -14.86 -32.48 -13.85
C ASP A 63 -16.06 -32.22 -12.92
N ASP A 64 -15.86 -32.27 -11.60
CA ASP A 64 -16.95 -32.17 -10.61
C ASP A 64 -17.21 -30.73 -10.10
N ILE A 65 -16.31 -29.78 -10.36
CA ILE A 65 -16.46 -28.40 -9.86
C ILE A 65 -17.06 -27.52 -10.95
N VAL A 66 -18.41 -27.46 -10.99
CA VAL A 66 -19.12 -26.45 -11.77
C VAL A 66 -18.83 -25.08 -11.16
N MET A 67 -17.84 -24.39 -11.72
CA MET A 67 -17.49 -23.05 -11.28
C MET A 67 -18.62 -22.09 -11.65
N PRO A 68 -19.25 -21.41 -10.67
CA PRO A 68 -20.25 -20.40 -10.96
C PRO A 68 -19.65 -19.34 -11.88
N ALA A 69 -20.39 -18.89 -12.90
CA ALA A 69 -19.90 -17.89 -13.86
C ALA A 69 -19.40 -16.60 -13.19
N ASP A 70 -19.93 -16.30 -12.00
CA ASP A 70 -19.55 -15.13 -11.20
C ASP A 70 -18.44 -15.39 -10.18
N PHE A 71 -17.87 -16.60 -10.06
CA PHE A 71 -16.87 -16.93 -9.03
C PHE A 71 -15.61 -16.07 -9.15
N THR A 72 -15.03 -15.98 -10.36
CA THR A 72 -13.86 -15.13 -10.61
C THR A 72 -14.17 -13.68 -10.29
N ARG A 73 -15.36 -13.19 -10.69
CA ARG A 73 -15.80 -11.82 -10.40
C ARG A 73 -15.98 -11.58 -8.91
N ALA A 74 -16.61 -12.51 -8.19
CA ALA A 74 -16.86 -12.42 -6.76
C ALA A 74 -15.55 -12.49 -5.97
N VAL A 75 -14.60 -13.33 -6.36
CA VAL A 75 -13.28 -13.41 -5.73
C VAL A 75 -12.47 -12.15 -6.00
N VAL A 76 -12.43 -11.66 -7.24
CA VAL A 76 -11.71 -10.41 -7.59
C VAL A 76 -12.31 -9.22 -6.85
N VAL A 77 -13.64 -9.05 -6.86
CA VAL A 77 -14.30 -7.94 -6.16
C VAL A 77 -14.11 -8.05 -4.64
N ASN A 78 -14.16 -9.25 -4.06
CA ASN A 78 -13.89 -9.41 -2.63
C ASN A 78 -12.42 -9.18 -2.29
N ALA A 79 -11.48 -9.61 -3.14
CA ALA A 79 -10.07 -9.35 -2.95
C ALA A 79 -9.77 -7.84 -3.04
N GLU A 80 -10.22 -7.16 -4.08
CA GLU A 80 -10.04 -5.72 -4.27
C GLU A 80 -10.69 -4.91 -3.15
N SER A 81 -11.93 -5.24 -2.75
CA SER A 81 -12.64 -4.51 -1.70
C SER A 81 -12.07 -4.75 -0.30
N ARG A 82 -11.61 -5.97 0.02
CA ARG A 82 -10.97 -6.25 1.31
C ARG A 82 -9.58 -5.62 1.40
N VAL A 83 -8.85 -5.53 0.30
CA VAL A 83 -7.53 -4.87 0.27
C VAL A 83 -7.67 -3.34 0.33
N ALA A 84 -8.71 -2.77 -0.30
CA ALA A 84 -9.03 -1.34 -0.16
C ALA A 84 -9.44 -0.97 1.28
N GLY A 85 -10.01 -1.92 2.04
CA GLY A 85 -10.39 -1.76 3.45
C GLY A 85 -9.23 -1.72 4.44
N VAL A 86 -8.02 -2.19 4.08
CA VAL A 86 -6.82 -2.12 4.93
C VAL A 86 -6.35 -0.66 5.08
N ARG A 87 -6.67 0.22 4.13
CA ARG A 87 -6.32 1.65 4.25
C ARG A 87 -7.33 2.44 5.10
N ALA A 88 -7.91 1.80 6.11
CA ALA A 88 -8.80 2.44 7.07
C ALA A 88 -8.04 3.53 7.83
N GLY A 89 -8.67 4.70 8.03
CA GLY A 89 -8.07 5.83 8.75
C GLY A 89 -7.62 5.52 10.19
N ARG A 90 -7.96 4.35 10.73
CA ARG A 90 -7.45 3.84 12.01
C ARG A 90 -6.01 3.31 11.90
N GLU A 91 -5.64 2.68 10.78
CA GLU A 91 -4.27 2.18 10.55
C GLU A 91 -3.30 3.33 10.30
N LEU A 92 -3.74 4.37 9.57
CA LEU A 92 -2.95 5.60 9.41
C LEU A 92 -2.62 6.25 10.76
N LYS A 93 -3.57 6.27 11.71
CA LYS A 93 -3.31 6.80 13.06
C LYS A 93 -2.28 5.97 13.83
N ILE A 94 -2.36 4.64 13.74
CA ILE A 94 -1.42 3.74 14.41
C ILE A 94 -0.02 3.84 13.77
N ALA A 95 0.07 3.81 12.44
CA ALA A 95 1.33 3.98 11.72
C ALA A 95 1.97 5.34 12.03
N THR A 96 1.19 6.42 12.03
CA THR A 96 1.69 7.76 12.39
C THR A 96 2.19 7.77 13.83
N ALA A 97 1.47 7.16 14.77
CA ALA A 97 1.89 7.06 16.17
C ALA A 97 3.23 6.31 16.31
N ILE A 98 3.39 5.18 15.62
CA ILE A 98 4.65 4.40 15.60
C ILE A 98 5.79 5.23 15.00
N CYS A 99 5.58 5.89 13.86
CA CYS A 99 6.59 6.74 13.23
C CYS A 99 7.02 7.90 14.14
N VAL A 100 6.08 8.54 14.84
CA VAL A 100 6.37 9.62 15.79
C VAL A 100 7.20 9.10 16.96
N VAL A 101 6.82 7.96 17.55
CA VAL A 101 7.56 7.35 18.67
C VAL A 101 8.97 6.97 18.24
N LEU A 102 9.14 6.32 17.08
CA LEU A 102 10.45 5.96 16.54
C LEU A 102 11.30 7.19 16.22
N GLY A 103 10.70 8.23 15.65
CA GLY A 103 11.38 9.50 15.38
C GLY A 103 11.90 10.15 16.66
N LEU A 104 11.07 10.24 17.70
CA LEU A 104 11.47 10.74 19.02
C LEU A 104 12.60 9.93 19.63
N PHE A 105 12.52 8.60 19.54
CA PHE A 105 13.55 7.71 20.04
C PHE A 105 14.87 7.90 19.29
N ALA A 106 14.84 8.01 17.96
CA ALA A 106 16.02 8.28 17.14
C ALA A 106 16.68 9.62 17.52
N VAL A 107 15.88 10.67 17.76
CA VAL A 107 16.39 11.97 18.22
C VAL A 107 17.03 11.87 19.60
N ALA A 108 16.40 11.16 20.54
CA ALA A 108 16.95 10.96 21.87
C ALA A 108 18.26 10.13 21.84
N ALA A 109 18.34 9.13 20.97
CA ALA A 109 19.50 8.24 20.85
C ALA A 109 20.74 8.93 20.26
N VAL A 110 20.57 9.93 19.39
CA VAL A 110 21.69 10.64 18.74
C VAL A 110 22.44 11.57 19.71
N GLY A 111 21.82 11.92 20.84
CA GLY A 111 22.44 12.75 21.88
C GLY A 111 22.76 14.19 21.39
N PRO A 112 23.29 15.05 22.27
CA PRO A 112 23.60 16.44 21.97
C PRO A 112 24.91 16.56 21.16
N ASN A 113 24.93 16.00 19.96
CA ASN A 113 26.00 16.26 19.00
C ASN A 113 25.67 17.54 18.21
N ALA A 114 26.52 18.56 18.35
CA ALA A 114 26.28 19.94 17.92
C ALA A 114 25.94 20.10 16.42
N GLY A 115 26.39 19.18 15.56
CA GLY A 115 26.11 19.24 14.12
C GLY A 115 24.72 18.72 13.69
N MET A 116 24.12 17.79 14.45
CA MET A 116 22.80 17.21 14.12
C MET A 116 21.67 18.18 14.53
N LEU A 117 21.84 18.89 15.64
CA LEU A 117 20.82 19.84 16.11
C LEU A 117 20.63 21.01 15.14
N GLU A 118 21.69 21.50 14.49
CA GLU A 118 21.61 22.66 13.59
C GLU A 118 20.79 22.38 12.31
N TRP A 119 20.85 21.17 11.76
CA TRP A 119 20.00 20.82 10.62
C TRP A 119 18.55 20.61 11.06
N MET A 120 18.32 20.03 12.25
CA MET A 120 16.99 19.82 12.79
C MET A 120 16.29 21.14 13.13
N THR A 121 17.00 22.11 13.71
CA THR A 121 16.43 23.44 13.99
C THR A 121 16.11 24.18 12.71
N ARG A 122 16.99 24.16 11.69
CA ARG A 122 16.69 24.74 10.37
C ARG A 122 15.47 24.09 9.71
N ALA A 123 15.36 22.77 9.77
CA ALA A 123 14.21 22.06 9.23
C ALA A 123 12.93 22.38 10.01
N ALA A 124 13.00 22.44 11.34
CA ALA A 124 11.88 22.80 12.20
C ALA A 124 11.41 24.24 11.98
N GLU A 125 12.34 25.20 11.83
CA GLU A 125 12.04 26.59 11.50
C GLU A 125 11.33 26.69 10.15
N ALA A 126 11.81 25.98 9.12
CA ALA A 126 11.18 25.97 7.81
C ALA A 126 9.76 25.40 7.86
N VAL A 127 9.56 24.28 8.56
CA VAL A 127 8.23 23.67 8.75
C VAL A 127 7.31 24.60 9.53
N MET A 128 7.79 25.18 10.63
CA MET A 128 7.01 26.10 11.46
C MET A 128 6.61 27.34 10.66
N ALA A 129 7.52 27.89 9.84
CA ALA A 129 7.22 29.04 8.99
C ALA A 129 6.12 28.71 7.97
N VAL A 130 6.18 27.53 7.33
CA VAL A 130 5.14 27.09 6.38
C VAL A 130 3.79 26.89 7.08
N VAL A 131 3.78 26.23 8.24
CA VAL A 131 2.55 26.00 9.02
C VAL A 131 1.93 27.33 9.49
N LEU A 132 2.76 28.24 10.00
CA LEU A 132 2.30 29.55 10.46
C LEU A 132 1.78 30.40 9.31
N ALA A 133 2.46 30.40 8.17
CA ALA A 133 2.01 31.09 6.95
C ALA A 133 0.67 30.54 6.45
N PHE A 134 0.52 29.21 6.44
CA PHE A 134 -0.74 28.56 6.06
C PHE A 134 -1.87 28.88 7.06
N GLY A 135 -1.57 28.87 8.36
CA GLY A 135 -2.51 29.26 9.40
C GLY A 135 -2.99 30.70 9.25
N HIS A 136 -2.07 31.64 9.02
CA HIS A 136 -2.41 33.03 8.72
C HIS A 136 -3.25 33.19 7.45
N LEU A 137 -2.94 32.43 6.39
CA LEU A 137 -3.72 32.44 5.16
C LEU A 137 -5.18 32.01 5.43
N VAL A 138 -5.38 30.90 6.12
CA VAL A 138 -6.72 30.39 6.47
C VAL A 138 -7.45 31.38 7.37
N PHE A 139 -6.77 31.93 8.38
CA PHE A 139 -7.35 32.93 9.29
C PHE A 139 -7.78 34.19 8.54
N ASN A 140 -6.94 34.72 7.65
CA ASN A 140 -7.26 35.91 6.86
C ASN A 140 -8.42 35.66 5.89
N ILE A 141 -8.48 34.48 5.26
CA ILE A 141 -9.62 34.08 4.41
C ILE A 141 -10.90 34.01 5.25
N ALA A 142 -10.87 33.35 6.41
CA ALA A 142 -12.03 33.24 7.29
C ALA A 142 -12.50 34.60 7.84
N PHE A 143 -11.57 35.47 8.22
CA PHE A 143 -11.92 36.80 8.71
C PHE A 143 -12.50 37.67 7.59
N GLY A 144 -11.93 37.61 6.39
CA GLY A 144 -12.45 38.28 5.20
C GLY A 144 -13.87 37.82 4.86
N THR A 145 -14.12 36.51 4.85
CA THR A 145 -15.47 35.98 4.59
C THR A 145 -16.49 36.41 5.64
N ILE A 146 -16.12 36.42 6.93
CA ILE A 146 -17.00 36.89 8.01
C ILE A 146 -17.32 38.38 7.86
N VAL A 147 -16.33 39.23 7.57
CA VAL A 147 -16.56 40.68 7.39
C VAL A 147 -17.48 40.94 6.21
N ILE A 148 -17.29 40.25 5.10
CA ILE A 148 -18.14 40.42 3.91
C ILE A 148 -19.57 39.92 4.20
N MET A 149 -19.71 38.75 4.84
CA MET A 149 -21.00 38.22 5.24
C MET A 149 -21.73 39.20 6.17
N ARG A 150 -21.03 39.76 7.16
CA ARG A 150 -21.58 40.76 8.07
C ARG A 150 -22.00 42.04 7.34
N SER A 151 -21.20 42.50 6.37
CA SER A 151 -21.52 43.68 5.54
C SER A 151 -22.82 43.47 4.74
N ILE A 152 -22.99 42.29 4.12
CA ILE A 152 -24.21 41.94 3.39
C ILE A 152 -25.42 41.92 4.33
N ILE A 153 -25.29 41.29 5.51
CA ILE A 153 -26.37 41.22 6.50
C ILE A 153 -26.74 42.62 7.02
N SER A 154 -25.75 43.48 7.29
CA SER A 154 -25.99 44.86 7.76
C SER A 154 -26.49 45.79 6.66
N GLY A 155 -26.19 45.52 5.39
CA GLY A 155 -26.63 46.32 4.24
C GLY A 155 -28.02 45.94 3.73
N ALA A 156 -28.46 44.71 3.99
CA ALA A 156 -29.77 44.20 3.57
C ALA A 156 -30.96 44.84 4.32
N THR A 157 -30.71 45.64 5.36
CA THR A 157 -31.74 46.45 6.05
C THR A 157 -31.90 47.85 5.46
N SER A 158 -31.12 48.21 4.42
CA SER A 158 -31.32 49.42 3.63
C SER A 158 -31.80 49.04 2.23
N ASP A 159 -32.92 49.62 1.75
CA ASP A 159 -33.59 49.33 0.47
C ASP A 159 -32.77 49.75 -0.79
N GLY A 160 -31.44 49.62 -0.79
CA GLY A 160 -30.54 50.02 -1.87
C GLY A 160 -29.81 48.85 -2.56
N PRO A 161 -29.26 49.03 -3.78
CA PRO A 161 -28.61 47.97 -4.57
C PRO A 161 -27.24 47.49 -4.05
N ALA A 162 -26.80 47.97 -2.87
CA ALA A 162 -25.51 47.65 -2.27
C ALA A 162 -25.22 46.15 -2.01
N PRO A 163 -26.18 45.28 -1.62
CA PRO A 163 -25.87 43.88 -1.33
C PRO A 163 -25.56 43.06 -2.60
N VAL A 164 -26.07 43.49 -3.76
CA VAL A 164 -25.82 42.83 -5.06
C VAL A 164 -24.38 43.03 -5.50
N VAL A 165 -23.83 44.24 -5.30
CA VAL A 165 -22.43 44.54 -5.63
C VAL A 165 -21.47 43.70 -4.78
N GLY A 166 -21.75 43.56 -3.48
CA GLY A 166 -20.95 42.72 -2.58
C GLY A 166 -20.87 41.26 -3.03
N LEU A 167 -22.00 40.65 -3.42
CA LEU A 167 -22.04 39.28 -3.91
C LEU A 167 -21.29 39.08 -5.22
N THR A 168 -21.38 40.04 -6.16
CA THR A 168 -20.64 39.94 -7.44
C THR A 168 -19.13 40.00 -7.26
N VAL A 169 -18.63 40.84 -6.35
CA VAL A 169 -17.19 40.94 -6.06
C VAL A 169 -16.66 39.64 -5.42
N ILE A 170 -17.43 39.03 -4.51
CA ILE A 170 -17.07 37.73 -3.92
C ILE A 170 -17.04 36.64 -4.99
N ALA A 171 -18.05 36.58 -5.86
CA ALA A 171 -18.12 35.59 -6.93
C ALA A 171 -16.91 35.72 -7.87
N ILE A 172 -16.53 36.94 -8.25
CA ILE A 172 -15.35 37.21 -9.08
C ILE A 172 -14.06 36.78 -8.37
N MET A 173 -13.92 37.05 -7.07
CA MET A 173 -12.75 36.64 -6.28
C MET A 173 -12.61 35.12 -6.19
N ILE A 174 -13.72 34.38 -6.00
CA ILE A 174 -13.71 32.92 -5.95
C ILE A 174 -13.33 32.33 -7.31
N VAL A 175 -13.87 32.86 -8.40
CA VAL A 175 -13.56 32.41 -9.77
C VAL A 175 -12.09 32.68 -10.13
N ALA A 176 -11.55 33.86 -9.76
CA ALA A 176 -10.15 34.19 -10.00
C ALA A 176 -9.19 33.27 -9.21
N ALA A 177 -9.53 32.97 -7.94
CA ALA A 177 -8.75 32.04 -7.12
C ALA A 177 -8.77 30.61 -7.67
N ALA A 178 -9.93 30.14 -8.12
CA ALA A 178 -10.07 28.81 -8.74
C ALA A 178 -9.31 28.71 -10.07
N ALA A 179 -9.33 29.76 -10.89
CA ALA A 179 -8.59 29.81 -12.15
C ALA A 179 -7.07 29.79 -11.93
N GLY A 180 -6.56 30.56 -10.96
CA GLY A 180 -5.13 30.57 -10.61
C GLY A 180 -4.64 29.24 -10.04
N PHE A 181 -5.47 28.53 -9.26
CA PHE A 181 -5.13 27.20 -8.75
C PHE A 181 -5.05 26.17 -9.88
N ARG A 182 -5.98 26.23 -10.85
CA ARG A 182 -5.97 25.35 -12.02
C ARG A 182 -4.74 25.56 -12.90
N GLN A 183 -4.30 26.80 -13.11
CA GLN A 183 -3.08 27.08 -13.90
C GLN A 183 -1.82 26.52 -13.23
N LYS A 184 -1.71 26.63 -11.90
CA LYS A 184 -0.57 26.06 -11.15
C LYS A 184 -0.54 24.53 -11.18
N LEU A 185 -1.69 23.88 -11.25
CA LEU A 185 -1.76 22.42 -11.39
C LEU A 185 -1.35 21.95 -12.79
N LEU A 186 -1.75 22.69 -13.83
CA LEU A 186 -1.36 22.37 -15.21
C LEU A 186 0.14 22.58 -15.44
N ALA A 187 0.71 23.66 -14.93
CA ALA A 187 2.15 23.93 -15.03
C ALA A 187 3.03 22.88 -14.31
N LYS A 188 2.47 22.11 -13.37
CA LYS A 188 3.17 21.03 -12.64
C LYS A 188 2.97 19.65 -13.28
N ALA A 189 2.09 19.53 -14.27
CA ALA A 189 1.85 18.27 -14.99
C ALA A 189 2.72 18.14 -16.25
N GLU A 190 3.35 19.23 -16.71
CA GLU A 190 4.14 19.29 -17.94
C GLU A 190 5.67 19.29 -17.72
N GLY A 191 6.15 19.21 -16.48
CA GLY A 191 7.57 19.17 -16.12
C GLY A 191 7.86 18.07 -15.11
#